data_AF-A0A925WI66-F1
#
_entry.id   AF-A0A925WI66-F1
#
_cell.length_a   1.000
_cell.length_b   1.000
_cell.length_c   1.000
_cell.angle_alpha   90.00
_cell.angle_beta   90.00
_cell.angle_gamma   90.00
#
_symmetry.space_group_name_H-M   'P 1'
#
loop_
_entity.id
_entity.type
_entity.pdbx_description
1 polymer ?
#
loop_
_entity_poly.entity_id
_entity_poly.type
_entity_poly.pdbx_seq_one_letter_code
_entity_poly.pdbx_strand_id
1 'polypeptide(L)'
;MNANYRRVPTRFGPETRFELRPTPAVPFRATQETELERLKNRLLLEALNTLTKPVLNGDLRRAANEAAALAWVTPFPLLVFPTLFEEKAETAMLQAARQASVRQRSLELLAV
;
A
#
# COMPACT_ATOMS: atom_id res chain seq x y z
N MET A 1 15.76 61.27 34.20
CA MET A 1 15.40 59.99 34.86
C MET A 1 13.98 60.11 35.38
N ASN A 2 13.08 59.21 35.01
CA ASN A 2 11.65 59.30 35.35
C ASN A 2 11.42 58.89 36.82
N ALA A 3 10.76 59.76 37.60
CA ALA A 3 10.57 59.62 39.05
C ALA A 3 9.67 58.43 39.45
N ASN A 4 8.97 57.81 38.50
CA ASN A 4 8.01 56.71 38.73
C ASN A 4 8.52 55.33 38.31
N TYR A 5 9.83 55.11 38.24
CA TYR A 5 10.38 53.80 37.86
C TYR A 5 10.37 52.82 39.04
N ARG A 6 9.39 51.92 39.06
CA ARG A 6 9.28 50.83 40.05
C ARG A 6 9.85 49.54 39.46
N ARG A 7 10.98 49.07 39.99
CA ARG A 7 11.55 47.75 39.61
C ARG A 7 10.61 46.64 40.06
N VAL A 8 10.06 45.90 39.11
CA VAL A 8 9.30 44.68 39.37
C VAL A 8 10.28 43.50 39.37
N PRO A 9 10.39 42.73 40.46
CA PRO A 9 11.24 41.55 40.47
C PRO A 9 10.58 40.44 39.63
N THR A 10 11.12 40.19 38.43
CA THR A 10 10.69 39.09 37.58
C THR A 10 11.13 37.77 38.22
N ARG A 11 10.20 37.02 38.81
CA ARG A 11 10.44 35.64 39.25
C ARG A 11 9.92 34.70 38.17
N PHE A 12 10.78 33.84 37.66
CA PHE A 12 10.35 32.75 36.79
C PHE A 12 9.68 31.67 37.65
N GLY A 13 8.50 31.22 37.24
CA GLY A 13 7.85 30.06 37.83
C GLY A 13 8.65 28.78 37.57
N PRO A 14 8.32 27.67 38.25
CA PRO A 14 8.98 26.38 38.01
C PRO A 14 8.89 25.98 36.53
N GLU A 15 9.99 25.48 35.97
CA GLU A 15 10.07 25.08 34.57
C GLU A 15 9.04 24.00 34.24
N THR A 16 8.01 24.39 33.47
CA THR A 16 7.02 23.46 32.91
C THR A 16 7.50 23.01 31.54
N ARG A 17 8.65 22.35 31.49
CA ARG A 17 9.13 21.73 30.24
C ARG A 17 8.36 20.44 30.03
N PHE A 18 7.51 20.40 29.00
CA PHE A 18 6.94 19.16 28.51
C PHE A 18 7.86 18.61 27.42
N GLU A 19 8.30 17.36 27.57
CA GLU A 19 8.94 16.64 26.47
C GLU A 19 7.87 16.36 25.40
N LEU A 20 7.87 17.18 24.35
CA LEU A 20 7.12 16.89 23.14
C LEU A 20 7.87 15.79 22.40
N ARG A 21 7.48 14.53 22.60
CA ARG A 21 7.89 13.44 21.70
C ARG A 21 7.35 13.79 20.31
N PRO A 22 8.21 14.02 19.30
CA PRO A 22 7.73 14.33 17.97
C PRO A 22 6.93 13.12 17.48
N THR A 23 5.61 13.27 17.45
CA THR A 23 4.75 12.35 16.71
C THR A 23 4.92 12.77 15.26
N PRO A 24 5.50 11.95 14.37
CA PRO A 24 5.73 12.37 13.00
C PRO A 24 4.38 12.76 12.40
N ALA A 25 4.30 14.00 11.91
CA ALA A 25 3.05 14.60 11.40
C ALA A 25 2.48 13.86 10.17
N VAL A 26 3.24 12.93 9.59
CA VAL A 26 2.87 12.14 8.43
C VAL A 26 3.60 10.79 8.54
N PRO A 27 2.96 9.65 8.22
CA PRO A 27 3.66 8.37 8.12
C PRO A 27 4.81 8.49 7.11
N PHE A 28 6.04 8.23 7.57
CA PHE A 28 7.25 8.29 6.75
C PHE A 28 7.08 7.36 5.55
N ARG A 29 7.29 7.85 4.32
CA ARG A 29 7.05 7.06 3.10
C ARG A 29 7.76 5.70 3.13
N ALA A 30 8.98 5.61 3.67
CA ALA A 30 9.68 4.32 3.75
C ALA A 30 9.02 3.32 4.71
N THR A 31 8.39 3.78 5.80
CA THR A 31 7.60 2.88 6.67
C THR A 31 6.35 2.39 5.96
N GLN A 32 5.70 3.22 5.15
CA GLN A 32 4.55 2.81 4.34
C GLN A 32 4.96 1.79 3.26
N GLU A 33 6.16 1.90 2.70
CA GLU A 33 6.72 0.94 1.74
C GLU A 33 6.82 -0.46 2.35
N THR A 34 7.32 -0.52 3.59
CA THR A 34 7.50 -1.78 4.32
C THR A 34 6.15 -2.41 4.68
N GLU A 35 5.17 -1.60 5.13
CA GLU A 35 3.83 -2.10 5.47
C GLU A 35 3.02 -2.51 4.25
N LEU A 36 3.13 -1.79 3.13
CA LEU A 36 2.44 -2.13 1.89
C LEU A 36 2.98 -3.46 1.34
N GLU A 37 4.29 -3.64 1.35
CA GLU A 37 4.92 -4.89 0.91
C GLU A 37 4.50 -6.08 1.80
N ARG A 38 4.41 -5.88 3.12
CA ARG A 38 3.88 -6.90 4.05
C ARG A 38 2.43 -7.25 3.75
N LEU A 39 1.59 -6.24 3.55
CA LEU A 39 0.18 -6.42 3.21
C LEU A 39 0.00 -7.18 1.89
N LYS A 40 0.76 -6.78 0.86
CA LYS A 40 0.79 -7.44 -0.44
C LYS A 40 1.14 -8.92 -0.30
N ASN A 41 2.21 -9.24 0.41
CA ASN A 41 2.66 -10.63 0.56
C ASN A 41 1.63 -11.48 1.32
N ARG A 42 0.99 -10.93 2.35
CA ARG A 42 -0.07 -11.62 3.09
C ARG A 42 -1.28 -11.94 2.20
N LEU A 43 -1.84 -10.93 1.52
CA LEU A 43 -3.02 -11.10 0.68
C LEU A 43 -2.74 -11.97 -0.55
N LEU A 44 -1.55 -11.86 -1.14
CA LEU A 44 -1.13 -12.72 -2.22
C LEU A 44 -1.03 -14.18 -1.78
N LEU A 45 -0.46 -14.46 -0.61
CA LEU A 45 -0.40 -15.83 -0.07
C LEU A 45 -1.80 -16.41 0.18
N GLU A 46 -2.69 -15.60 0.76
CA GLU A 46 -4.08 -15.99 0.97
C GLU A 46 -4.77 -16.35 -0.35
N ALA A 47 -4.68 -15.47 -1.35
CA ALA A 47 -5.28 -15.70 -2.66
C ALA A 47 -4.67 -16.92 -3.39
N LEU A 48 -3.36 -17.14 -3.27
CA LEU A 48 -2.69 -18.33 -3.81
C LEU A 48 -3.14 -19.62 -3.13
N ASN A 49 -3.41 -19.59 -1.83
CA ASN A 49 -3.92 -20.75 -1.10
C ASN A 49 -5.37 -21.06 -1.46
N THR A 50 -6.19 -20.04 -1.73
CA THR A 50 -7.57 -20.20 -2.20
C THR A 50 -7.61 -20.76 -3.63
N LEU A 51 -6.69 -20.34 -4.50
CA LEU A 51 -6.63 -20.75 -5.90
C LEU A 51 -5.77 -22.01 -6.09
N THR A 52 -6.38 -23.19 -6.13
CA THR A 52 -5.70 -24.48 -6.37
C THR A 52 -5.18 -24.67 -7.82
N LYS A 53 -5.01 -23.59 -8.60
CA LYS A 53 -4.59 -23.64 -10.02
C LYS A 53 -3.19 -23.02 -10.19
N PRO A 54 -2.11 -23.84 -10.18
CA PRO A 54 -0.74 -23.34 -10.28
C PRO A 54 -0.47 -22.47 -11.51
N VAL A 55 -1.20 -22.69 -12.60
CA VAL A 55 -1.06 -21.97 -13.87
C VAL A 55 -1.34 -20.46 -13.71
N LEU A 56 -2.22 -20.07 -12.79
CA LEU A 56 -2.63 -18.67 -12.57
C LEU A 56 -1.72 -17.93 -11.58
N ASN A 57 -0.77 -18.63 -10.95
CA ASN A 57 0.09 -18.03 -9.91
C ASN A 57 0.94 -16.87 -10.45
N GLY A 58 1.39 -16.98 -11.71
CA GLY A 58 2.15 -15.91 -12.37
C GLY A 58 1.31 -14.66 -12.60
N ASP A 59 0.08 -14.84 -13.07
CA ASP A 59 -0.85 -13.75 -13.33
C ASP A 59 -1.29 -13.05 -12.04
N LEU A 60 -1.51 -13.83 -10.96
CA LEU A 60 -1.88 -13.29 -9.66
C LEU A 60 -0.74 -12.49 -9.00
N ARG A 61 0.50 -12.98 -9.11
CA ARG A 61 1.70 -12.23 -8.67
C ARG A 61 1.86 -10.92 -9.43
N ARG A 62 1.59 -10.92 -10.73
CA ARG A 62 1.60 -9.71 -11.56
C ARG A 62 0.51 -8.73 -11.10
N ALA A 63 -0.72 -9.22 -10.92
CA ALA A 63 -1.84 -8.42 -10.42
C ALA A 63 -1.52 -7.74 -9.08
N ALA A 64 -0.89 -8.47 -8.14
CA ALA A 64 -0.47 -7.92 -6.86
C ALA A 64 0.56 -6.78 -7.01
N ASN A 65 1.53 -6.93 -7.90
CA ASN A 65 2.53 -5.89 -8.15
C ASN A 65 1.92 -4.66 -8.84
N GLU A 66 1.02 -4.85 -9.81
CA GLU A 66 0.30 -3.75 -10.46
C GLU A 66 -0.58 -2.98 -9.47
N ALA A 67 -1.34 -3.70 -8.62
CA ALA A 67 -2.16 -3.10 -7.59
C ALA A 67 -1.31 -2.32 -6.57
N ALA A 68 -0.15 -2.84 -6.16
CA ALA A 68 0.77 -2.15 -5.28
C ALA A 68 1.33 -0.87 -5.91
N ALA A 69 1.71 -0.90 -7.19
CA ALA A 69 2.19 0.27 -7.92
C ALA A 69 1.13 1.37 -8.00
N LEU A 70 -0.14 1.01 -8.23
CA LEU A 70 -1.26 1.96 -8.25
C LEU A 70 -1.60 2.48 -6.85
N ALA A 71 -1.61 1.61 -5.84
CA ALA A 71 -1.87 2.01 -4.46
C ALA A 71 -0.81 3.00 -3.96
N TRP A 72 0.47 2.79 -4.31
CA TRP A 72 1.60 3.60 -3.86
C TRP A 72 1.50 5.09 -4.20
N VAL A 73 0.83 5.44 -5.30
CA VAL A 73 0.64 6.84 -5.71
C VAL A 73 -0.56 7.52 -5.04
N THR A 74 -1.34 6.78 -4.24
CA THR A 74 -2.50 7.31 -3.51
C THR A 74 -2.10 7.86 -2.13
N PRO A 75 -2.94 8.72 -1.51
CA PRO A 75 -2.69 9.21 -0.16
C PRO A 75 -2.73 8.13 0.93
N PHE A 76 -3.44 7.01 0.70
CA PHE A 76 -3.66 5.95 1.68
C PHE A 76 -3.45 4.55 1.05
N PRO A 77 -2.20 4.19 0.68
CA PRO A 77 -1.89 2.97 -0.05
C PRO A 77 -2.39 1.69 0.64
N LEU A 78 -2.26 1.61 1.96
CA LEU A 78 -2.69 0.44 2.74
C LEU A 78 -4.20 0.22 2.73
N LEU A 79 -4.97 1.30 2.58
CA LEU A 79 -6.43 1.26 2.54
C LEU A 79 -6.94 0.88 1.14
N VAL A 80 -6.28 1.39 0.11
CA VAL A 80 -6.72 1.24 -1.29
C VAL A 80 -6.19 -0.07 -1.91
N PHE A 81 -5.05 -0.57 -1.44
CA PHE A 81 -4.42 -1.76 -2.00
C PHE A 81 -5.31 -3.02 -2.03
N PRO A 82 -6.05 -3.39 -0.95
CA PRO A 82 -6.82 -4.64 -0.95
C PRO A 82 -7.85 -4.70 -2.09
N THR A 83 -8.65 -3.65 -2.26
CA THR A 83 -9.66 -3.56 -3.33
C THR A 83 -9.01 -3.53 -4.72
N LEU A 84 -7.93 -2.77 -4.89
CA LEU A 84 -7.18 -2.79 -6.16
C LEU A 84 -6.62 -4.17 -6.49
N PHE A 85 -6.17 -4.93 -5.49
CA PHE A 85 -5.67 -6.27 -5.70
C PHE A 85 -6.78 -7.23 -6.13
N GLU A 86 -7.94 -7.19 -5.49
CA GLU A 86 -9.11 -7.98 -5.87
C GLU A 86 -9.52 -7.71 -7.33
N GLU A 87 -9.71 -6.44 -7.70
CA GLU A 87 -10.09 -6.05 -9.07
C GLU A 87 -9.05 -6.49 -10.11
N LYS A 88 -7.75 -6.33 -9.78
CA LYS A 88 -6.65 -6.76 -10.66
C LYS A 88 -6.57 -8.28 -10.78
N ALA A 89 -6.81 -9.01 -9.69
CA ALA A 89 -6.83 -10.46 -9.68
C ALA A 89 -7.98 -11.01 -10.55
N GLU A 90 -9.18 -10.48 -10.40
CA GLU A 90 -10.33 -10.86 -11.23
C GLU A 90 -10.07 -10.59 -12.71
N THR A 91 -9.55 -9.40 -13.04
CA THR A 91 -9.19 -9.04 -14.41
C THR A 91 -8.14 -9.99 -14.98
N ALA A 92 -7.12 -10.32 -14.20
CA ALA A 92 -6.07 -11.26 -14.61
C ALA A 92 -6.64 -12.66 -14.89
N MET A 93 -7.59 -13.14 -14.08
CA MET A 93 -8.26 -14.42 -14.30
C MET A 93 -9.07 -14.43 -15.60
N LEU A 94 -9.84 -13.38 -15.88
CA LEU A 94 -10.60 -13.24 -17.12
C LEU A 94 -9.69 -13.21 -18.35
N GLN A 95 -8.57 -12.48 -18.26
CA GLN A 95 -7.58 -12.42 -19.34
C GLN A 95 -6.91 -13.77 -19.57
N ALA A 96 -6.53 -14.49 -18.50
CA ALA A 96 -5.94 -15.82 -18.62
C ALA A 96 -6.90 -16.82 -19.29
N ALA A 97 -8.19 -16.79 -18.91
CA ALA A 97 -9.22 -17.61 -19.55
C ALA A 97 -9.37 -17.28 -21.04
N ARG A 98 -9.39 -15.99 -21.40
CA ARG A 98 -9.46 -15.55 -22.80
C ARG A 98 -8.21 -15.94 -23.59
N GLN A 99 -7.03 -15.85 -23.01
CA GLN A 99 -5.80 -16.27 -23.67
C GLN A 99 -5.75 -17.78 -23.87
N ALA A 100 -6.32 -18.57 -22.96
CA ALA A 100 -6.43 -20.02 -23.13
C ALA A 100 -7.36 -20.36 -24.30
N SER A 101 -8.52 -19.72 -24.43
CA SER A 101 -9.44 -19.96 -25.54
C SER A 101 -8.86 -19.54 -26.89
N VAL A 102 -8.16 -18.40 -26.95
CA VAL A 102 -7.46 -17.96 -28.17
C VAL A 102 -6.37 -18.95 -28.55
N ARG A 103 -5.56 -19.40 -27.58
CA ARG A 103 -4.52 -20.42 -27.84
C ARG A 103 -5.11 -21.70 -28.41
N GLN A 104 -6.20 -22.20 -27.82
CA GLN A 104 -6.87 -23.40 -28.29
C GLN A 104 -7.36 -23.25 -29.74
N ARG A 105 -8.05 -22.14 -30.05
CA ARG A 105 -8.53 -21.84 -31.39
C ARG A 105 -7.38 -21.72 -32.41
N SER A 106 -6.27 -21.09 -32.03
CA SER A 106 -5.10 -20.97 -32.91
C SER A 106 -4.47 -22.33 -33.19
N LEU A 107 -4.41 -23.23 -32.21
CA LEU A 107 -3.90 -24.59 -32.42
C LEU A 107 -4.79 -25.39 -33.38
N GLU A 108 -6.10 -25.28 -33.26
CA GLU A 108 -7.06 -25.93 -34.17
C GLU A 108 -6.90 -25.44 -35.61
N LEU A 109 -6.66 -24.13 -35.82
CA LEU A 109 -6.42 -23.55 -37.14
C LEU A 109 -5.09 -23.99 -37.77
N LEU A 110 -4.05 -24.23 -36.95
CA LEU A 110 -2.73 -24.67 -37.41
C LEU A 110 -2.67 -26.19 -37.64
N ALA A 111 -3.65 -26.95 -37.16
CA ALA A 111 -3.76 -28.39 -37.33
C ALA A 111 -4.52 -28.81 -38.61
N VAL A 112 -5.05 -27.84 -39.36
CA VAL A 112 -5.69 -27.99 -40.68
C VAL A 112 -4.66 -27.68 -41.77
#